data_AF-A0A7C7DZS4-F1
#
_entry.id   AF-A0A7C7DZS4-F1
#
_cell.length_a   1.000
_cell.length_b   1.000
_cell.length_c   1.000
_cell.angle_alpha   90.00
_cell.angle_beta   90.00
_cell.angle_gamma   90.00
#
_symmetry.space_group_name_H-M   'P 1'
#
loop_
_entity.id
_entity.type
_entity.pdbx_description
1 polymer ?
#
loop_
_entity_poly.entity_id
_entity_poly.type
_entity_poly.pdbx_seq_one_letter_code
_entity_poly.pdbx_strand_id
1 'polypeptide(L)'
;MTTEKNEKLKTGLIVFLVLLSVFQIGIHWSKQSQGLPFNFLSEIFASNGELPTIDVEILKERYFRPEAVIVSIGKNFWKLNEMDERYNKIWEDIRDNYLPVILKKKADAVLPKERWPEIAASRGLKIDFLVNWPGNVVGWFEETSSGDSRSFEGIKSIVIVPEDNVNQTINTVYIYDEKQVCQYQVNIEKDYLPKNYYARLADELTENDIPRQSLLSSYPGFVTDIDIFVPGEEGYNYSSIEVSIP
;
A
#
# COMPACT_ATOMS: atom_id res chain seq x y z
N MET A 1 62.85 -11.31 11.90
CA MET A 1 61.91 -11.06 13.03
C MET A 1 61.07 -9.79 12.90
N THR A 2 61.42 -8.84 12.01
CA THR A 2 60.69 -7.57 11.80
C THR A 2 59.56 -7.66 10.77
N THR A 3 59.61 -8.63 9.84
CA THR A 3 58.63 -8.81 8.76
C THR A 3 57.31 -9.43 9.23
N GLU A 4 57.32 -10.47 10.06
CA GLU A 4 56.11 -11.10 10.64
C GLU A 4 55.26 -10.14 11.48
N LYS A 5 55.90 -9.23 12.23
CA LYS A 5 55.18 -8.24 13.04
C LYS A 5 54.42 -7.24 12.17
N ASN A 6 55.01 -6.85 11.04
CA ASN A 6 54.39 -5.94 10.08
C ASN A 6 53.21 -6.61 9.34
N GLU A 7 53.28 -7.92 9.08
CA GLU A 7 52.17 -8.67 8.49
C GLU A 7 50.99 -8.81 9.45
N LYS A 8 51.24 -9.15 10.71
CA LYS A 8 50.17 -9.22 11.73
C LYS A 8 49.48 -7.86 11.94
N LEU A 9 50.24 -6.77 11.82
CA LEU A 9 49.71 -5.41 11.95
C LEU A 9 48.88 -5.00 10.73
N LYS A 10 49.31 -5.39 9.51
CA LYS A 10 48.50 -5.23 8.29
C LYS A 10 47.19 -6.02 8.35
N THR A 11 47.24 -7.28 8.80
CA THR A 11 46.03 -8.10 8.94
C THR A 11 45.10 -7.53 10.02
N GLY A 12 45.64 -7.08 11.15
CA GLY A 12 44.85 -6.43 12.19
C GLY A 12 44.19 -5.14 11.70
N LEU A 13 44.92 -4.34 10.91
CA LEU A 13 44.38 -3.12 10.28
C LEU A 13 43.25 -3.45 9.30
N ILE A 14 43.38 -4.50 8.49
CA ILE A 14 42.35 -4.95 7.55
C ILE A 14 41.09 -5.41 8.30
N VAL A 15 41.23 -6.23 9.34
CA VAL A 15 40.11 -6.68 10.17
C VAL A 15 39.41 -5.48 10.82
N PHE A 16 40.18 -4.51 11.33
CA PHE A 16 39.63 -3.29 11.90
C PHE A 16 38.91 -2.44 10.85
N LEU A 17 39.43 -2.34 9.62
CA LEU A 17 38.77 -1.67 8.49
C LEU A 17 37.47 -2.36 8.08
N VAL A 18 37.41 -3.69 8.10
CA VAL A 18 36.19 -4.47 7.85
C VAL A 18 35.16 -4.25 8.96
N LEU A 19 35.58 -4.20 10.22
CA LEU A 19 34.66 -3.89 11.32
C LEU A 19 34.12 -2.45 11.22
N LEU A 20 34.97 -1.49 10.82
CA LEU A 20 34.55 -0.12 10.57
C LEU A 20 33.58 0.01 9.40
N SER A 21 33.76 -0.77 8.32
CA SER A 21 32.81 -0.74 7.19
C SER A 21 31.44 -1.27 7.59
N VAL A 22 31.37 -2.36 8.36
CA VAL A 22 30.11 -2.87 8.93
C VAL A 22 29.46 -1.83 9.86
N PHE A 23 30.26 -1.15 10.68
CA PHE A 23 29.76 -0.10 11.58
C PHE A 23 29.24 1.13 10.81
N GLN A 24 29.92 1.53 9.73
CA GLN A 24 29.50 2.61 8.84
C GLN A 24 28.18 2.29 8.14
N ILE A 25 28.01 1.04 7.67
CA ILE A 25 26.75 0.55 7.10
C ILE A 25 25.64 0.62 8.16
N GLY A 26 25.92 0.20 9.40
CA GLY A 26 24.98 0.30 10.52
C GLY A 26 24.52 1.73 10.82
N ILE A 27 25.44 2.70 10.84
CA ILE A 27 25.11 4.13 11.06
C ILE A 27 24.33 4.71 9.87
N HIS A 28 24.70 4.36 8.63
CA HIS A 28 23.99 4.84 7.44
C HIS A 28 22.56 4.28 7.38
N TRP A 29 22.37 3.01 7.76
CA TRP A 29 21.05 2.40 7.87
C TRP A 29 20.23 3.05 8.97
N SER A 30 20.81 3.33 10.14
CA SER A 30 20.13 4.03 11.24
C SER A 30 19.69 5.46 10.89
N LYS A 31 20.48 6.18 10.08
CA LYS A 31 20.12 7.56 9.67
C LYS A 31 19.07 7.61 8.55
N GLN A 32 18.92 6.54 7.77
CA GLN A 32 17.91 6.44 6.71
C GLN A 32 16.63 5.71 7.17
N SER A 33 16.61 5.13 8.38
CA SER A 33 15.54 4.26 8.88
C SER A 33 14.48 4.95 9.76
N GLN A 34 14.12 6.21 9.50
CA GLN A 34 12.89 6.75 10.10
C GLN A 34 11.60 6.06 9.59
N GLY A 35 11.71 5.03 8.72
CA GLY A 35 10.57 4.21 8.26
C GLY A 35 10.87 2.73 7.97
N LEU A 36 11.97 2.15 8.45
CA LEU A 36 12.28 0.70 8.27
C LEU A 36 12.70 0.03 9.59
N PRO A 37 12.42 -1.28 9.78
CA PRO A 37 12.25 -1.87 11.11
C PRO A 37 13.57 -2.35 11.73
N PHE A 38 14.24 -1.50 12.51
CA PHE A 38 15.34 -1.95 13.37
C PHE A 38 14.85 -2.85 14.53
N ASN A 39 13.57 -2.76 14.91
CA ASN A 39 12.95 -3.63 15.91
C ASN A 39 13.02 -5.12 15.51
N PHE A 40 12.99 -5.40 14.21
CA PHE A 40 13.10 -6.75 13.64
C PHE A 40 14.47 -7.39 13.91
N LEU A 41 15.56 -6.63 13.75
CA LEU A 41 16.90 -7.16 13.97
C LEU A 41 17.26 -7.22 15.45
N SER A 42 16.76 -6.29 16.28
CA SER A 42 16.99 -6.35 17.72
C SER A 42 16.34 -7.57 18.35
N GLU A 43 15.15 -8.00 17.91
CA GLU A 43 14.49 -9.22 18.41
C GLU A 43 15.20 -10.50 17.98
N ILE A 44 15.75 -10.55 16.75
CA ILE A 44 16.53 -11.68 16.24
C ILE A 44 17.86 -11.83 16.99
N PHE A 45 18.46 -10.73 17.46
CA PHE A 45 19.73 -10.75 18.19
C PHE A 45 19.59 -10.73 19.73
N ALA A 46 18.36 -10.64 20.27
CA ALA A 46 18.14 -10.45 21.71
C ALA A 46 17.97 -11.73 22.54
N SER A 47 17.95 -12.94 21.97
CA SER A 47 17.68 -14.12 22.79
C SER A 47 18.47 -15.36 22.40
N ASN A 48 19.03 -15.98 23.44
CA ASN A 48 19.67 -17.28 23.43
C ASN A 48 18.75 -18.36 22.85
N GLY A 49 19.16 -18.99 21.75
CA GLY A 49 18.87 -20.39 21.43
C GLY A 49 17.45 -20.78 21.00
N GLU A 50 16.43 -19.94 21.18
CA GLU A 50 15.08 -20.18 20.67
C GLU A 50 14.67 -19.03 19.76
N LEU A 51 14.56 -19.32 18.45
CA LEU A 51 13.98 -18.39 17.48
C LEU A 51 12.56 -18.04 17.97
N PRO A 52 12.25 -16.78 18.29
CA PRO A 52 10.88 -16.40 18.59
C PRO A 52 10.04 -16.74 17.36
N THR A 53 8.98 -17.52 17.56
CA THR A 53 7.94 -17.73 16.55
C THR A 53 7.28 -16.38 16.30
N ILE A 54 7.81 -15.64 15.34
CA ILE A 54 7.22 -14.39 14.86
C ILE A 54 5.83 -14.75 14.36
N ASP A 55 4.80 -14.26 15.05
CA ASP A 55 3.41 -14.44 14.66
C ASP A 55 3.12 -13.57 13.43
N VAL A 56 2.99 -14.23 12.28
CA VAL A 56 2.76 -13.58 10.99
C VAL A 56 1.42 -12.85 10.98
N GLU A 57 0.44 -13.35 11.72
CA GLU A 57 -0.91 -12.76 11.84
C GLU A 57 -0.83 -11.36 12.47
N ILE A 58 -0.08 -11.24 13.57
CA ILE A 58 0.13 -9.96 14.26
C ILE A 58 0.85 -8.96 13.35
N LEU A 59 1.84 -9.42 12.56
CA LEU A 59 2.56 -8.55 11.63
C LEU A 59 1.67 -8.08 10.48
N LYS A 60 0.88 -8.99 9.91
CA LYS A 60 -0.10 -8.69 8.87
C LYS A 60 -1.09 -7.64 9.37
N GLU A 61 -1.66 -7.85 10.55
CA GLU A 61 -2.62 -6.91 11.14
C GLU A 61 -2.02 -5.55 11.48
N ARG A 62 -0.75 -5.47 11.86
CA ARG A 62 -0.13 -4.22 12.33
C ARG A 62 0.51 -3.40 11.23
N TYR A 63 1.10 -4.04 10.24
CA TYR A 63 1.94 -3.36 9.24
C TYR A 63 1.38 -3.41 7.84
N PHE A 64 0.66 -4.47 7.49
CA PHE A 64 0.03 -4.58 6.18
C PHE A 64 -1.37 -3.96 6.24
N ARG A 65 -1.39 -2.62 6.27
CA ARG A 65 -2.61 -1.81 6.22
C ARG A 65 -2.49 -0.74 5.14
N PRO A 66 -3.61 -0.35 4.50
CA PRO A 66 -3.60 0.71 3.53
C PRO A 66 -3.45 2.07 4.20
N GLU A 67 -2.73 2.98 3.56
CA GLU A 67 -2.62 4.37 4.02
C GLU A 67 -3.97 5.09 3.86
N ALA A 68 -4.69 4.77 2.80
CA ALA A 68 -5.95 5.42 2.47
C ALA A 68 -6.89 4.47 1.74
N VAL A 69 -8.17 4.55 2.10
CA VAL A 69 -9.27 3.99 1.29
C VAL A 69 -9.99 5.17 0.65
N ILE A 70 -9.93 5.26 -0.67
CA ILE A 70 -10.43 6.37 -1.45
C ILE A 70 -11.59 5.88 -2.30
N VAL A 71 -12.75 6.50 -2.12
CA VAL A 71 -13.92 6.24 -2.95
C VAL A 71 -13.97 7.31 -4.04
N SER A 72 -14.19 6.92 -5.28
CA SER A 72 -14.17 7.82 -6.44
C SER A 72 -15.47 7.74 -7.25
N ILE A 73 -15.98 8.91 -7.66
CA ILE A 73 -16.97 9.06 -8.74
C ILE A 73 -16.51 10.19 -9.66
N GLY A 74 -15.91 9.82 -10.80
CA GLY A 74 -15.43 10.80 -11.77
C GLY A 74 -14.35 11.71 -11.18
N LYS A 75 -14.71 12.95 -10.85
CA LYS A 75 -13.78 13.95 -10.26
C LYS A 75 -13.96 14.15 -8.75
N ASN A 76 -14.94 13.46 -8.15
CA ASN A 76 -15.22 13.55 -6.72
C ASN A 76 -14.58 12.38 -5.99
N PHE A 77 -13.89 12.69 -4.90
CA PHE A 77 -13.17 11.71 -4.09
C PHE A 77 -13.56 11.84 -2.61
N TRP A 78 -13.60 10.71 -1.92
CA TRP A 78 -13.76 10.66 -0.47
C TRP A 78 -12.66 9.80 0.11
N LYS A 79 -11.82 10.40 0.97
CA LYS A 79 -10.77 9.69 1.68
C LYS A 79 -11.31 9.21 3.04
N LEU A 80 -11.48 7.91 3.18
CA LEU A 80 -11.82 7.25 4.45
C LEU A 80 -10.53 7.00 5.22
N ASN A 81 -10.57 7.26 6.53
CA ASN A 81 -9.46 7.03 7.45
C ASN A 81 -9.79 5.87 8.42
N GLU A 82 -8.81 5.46 9.23
CA GLU A 82 -8.96 4.33 10.17
C GLU A 82 -10.05 4.52 11.22
N MET A 83 -10.47 5.77 11.49
CA MET A 83 -11.55 6.09 12.43
C MET A 83 -12.94 5.87 11.82
N ASP A 84 -13.02 5.71 10.50
CA ASP A 84 -14.25 5.40 9.79
C ASP A 84 -14.54 3.89 9.85
N GLU A 85 -15.71 3.49 10.35
CA GLU A 85 -16.09 2.07 10.44
C GLU A 85 -16.04 1.37 9.07
N ARG A 86 -16.31 2.11 7.98
CA ARG A 86 -16.28 1.56 6.62
C ARG A 86 -14.87 1.22 6.16
N TYR A 87 -13.86 1.93 6.66
CA TYR A 87 -12.46 1.67 6.32
C TYR A 87 -12.07 0.24 6.72
N ASN A 88 -12.30 -0.14 7.99
CA ASN A 88 -11.91 -1.46 8.49
C ASN A 88 -12.72 -2.55 7.78
N LYS A 89 -14.03 -2.35 7.63
CA LYS A 89 -14.91 -3.29 6.93
C LYS A 89 -14.48 -3.57 5.48
N ILE A 90 -14.09 -2.52 4.75
CA ILE A 90 -13.60 -2.64 3.37
C ILE A 90 -12.25 -3.36 3.33
N TRP A 91 -11.34 -2.99 4.24
CA TRP A 91 -10.01 -3.58 4.27
C TRP A 91 -10.04 -5.06 4.65
N GLU A 92 -10.82 -5.43 5.67
CA GLU A 92 -11.03 -6.81 6.09
C GLU A 92 -11.54 -7.67 4.92
N ASP A 93 -12.56 -7.20 4.18
CA ASP A 93 -13.07 -7.94 3.03
C ASP A 93 -11.99 -8.16 1.97
N ILE A 94 -11.20 -7.14 1.67
CA ILE A 94 -10.16 -7.25 0.63
C ILE A 94 -9.01 -8.13 1.07
N ARG A 95 -8.58 -7.99 2.33
CA ARG A 95 -7.52 -8.78 2.93
C ARG A 95 -7.90 -10.25 3.01
N ASP A 96 -9.10 -10.56 3.47
CA ASP A 96 -9.48 -11.94 3.82
C ASP A 96 -10.10 -12.69 2.63
N ASN A 97 -10.74 -11.96 1.70
CA ASN A 97 -11.47 -12.58 0.59
C ASN A 97 -10.84 -12.33 -0.79
N TYR A 98 -10.31 -11.14 -1.07
CA TYR A 98 -9.78 -10.82 -2.42
C TYR A 98 -8.31 -11.20 -2.59
N LEU A 99 -7.44 -10.81 -1.65
CA LEU A 99 -6.01 -11.07 -1.75
C LEU A 99 -5.66 -12.56 -1.90
N PRO A 100 -6.25 -13.49 -1.12
CA PRO A 100 -5.93 -14.92 -1.25
C PRO A 100 -6.26 -15.47 -2.63
N VAL A 101 -7.36 -15.01 -3.24
CA VAL A 101 -7.77 -15.41 -4.60
C VAL A 101 -6.81 -14.83 -5.63
N ILE A 102 -6.47 -13.55 -5.51
CA ILE A 102 -5.61 -12.86 -6.48
C ILE A 102 -4.17 -13.41 -6.44
N LEU A 103 -3.66 -13.80 -5.27
CA LEU A 103 -2.33 -14.39 -5.15
C LEU A 103 -2.24 -15.79 -5.78
N LYS A 104 -3.33 -16.56 -5.75
CA LYS A 104 -3.40 -17.92 -6.32
C LYS A 104 -3.76 -17.93 -7.81
N LYS A 105 -4.34 -16.83 -8.32
CA LYS A 105 -4.82 -16.73 -9.71
C LYS A 105 -3.84 -15.94 -10.58
N LYS A 106 -3.71 -16.34 -11.85
CA LYS A 106 -3.05 -15.50 -12.87
C LYS A 106 -3.97 -14.33 -13.24
N ALA A 107 -3.40 -13.16 -13.54
CA ALA A 107 -4.16 -12.03 -14.03
C ALA A 107 -4.91 -12.39 -15.32
N ASP A 108 -6.15 -11.94 -15.43
CA ASP A 108 -6.97 -12.11 -16.62
C ASP A 108 -6.45 -11.21 -17.76
N ALA A 109 -5.91 -10.04 -17.41
CA ALA A 109 -5.18 -9.16 -18.33
C ALA A 109 -4.06 -8.39 -17.61
N VAL A 110 -2.98 -8.09 -18.34
CA VAL A 110 -1.92 -7.18 -17.88
C VAL A 110 -1.93 -5.96 -18.79
N LEU A 111 -2.12 -4.80 -18.17
CA LEU A 111 -2.26 -3.51 -18.81
C LEU A 111 -1.01 -2.64 -18.57
N PRO A 112 -0.68 -1.75 -19.50
CA PRO A 112 0.45 -0.85 -19.35
C PRO A 112 0.16 0.22 -18.29
N LYS A 113 1.20 0.70 -17.60
CA LYS A 113 1.11 1.67 -16.49
C LYS A 113 0.33 2.94 -16.85
N GLU A 114 0.38 3.37 -18.09
CA GLU A 114 -0.27 4.59 -18.58
C GLU A 114 -1.79 4.53 -18.48
N ARG A 115 -2.38 3.33 -18.32
CA ARG A 115 -3.81 3.15 -18.05
C ARG A 115 -4.19 3.36 -16.60
N TRP A 116 -3.24 3.35 -15.67
CA TRP A 116 -3.51 3.48 -14.24
C TRP A 116 -4.30 4.75 -13.88
N PRO A 117 -3.97 5.96 -14.38
CA PRO A 117 -4.72 7.17 -14.02
C PRO A 117 -6.20 7.12 -14.42
N GLU A 118 -6.51 6.49 -15.56
CA GLU A 118 -7.89 6.29 -16.03
C GLU A 118 -8.66 5.34 -15.11
N ILE A 119 -8.02 4.24 -14.72
CA ILE A 119 -8.60 3.23 -13.81
C ILE A 119 -8.77 3.78 -12.39
N ALA A 120 -7.76 4.48 -11.87
CA ALA A 120 -7.79 5.07 -10.53
C ALA A 120 -8.83 6.18 -10.37
N ALA A 121 -9.20 6.86 -11.46
CA ALA A 121 -10.26 7.87 -11.50
C ALA A 121 -11.66 7.30 -11.81
N SER A 122 -11.74 6.01 -12.15
CA SER A 122 -13.03 5.36 -12.43
C SER A 122 -13.94 5.33 -11.20
N ARG A 123 -15.23 5.12 -11.43
CA ARG A 123 -16.19 4.99 -10.33
C ARG A 123 -15.94 3.68 -9.59
N GLY A 124 -15.50 3.78 -8.34
CA GLY A 124 -15.12 2.61 -7.57
C GLY A 124 -14.39 2.94 -6.27
N LEU A 125 -13.59 1.98 -5.86
CA LEU A 125 -12.85 2.03 -4.61
C LEU A 125 -11.37 1.83 -4.90
N LYS A 126 -10.55 2.80 -4.53
CA LYS A 126 -9.08 2.73 -4.57
C LYS A 126 -8.53 2.55 -3.15
N ILE A 127 -7.53 1.71 -3.04
CA ILE A 127 -6.78 1.46 -1.82
C ILE A 127 -5.32 1.75 -2.12
N ASP A 128 -4.74 2.69 -1.40
CA ASP A 128 -3.33 3.05 -1.55
C ASP A 128 -2.53 2.56 -0.35
N PHE A 129 -1.38 1.97 -0.64
CA PHE A 129 -0.39 1.61 0.37
C PHE A 129 0.75 2.63 0.39
N LEU A 130 1.29 2.87 1.57
CA LEU A 130 2.43 3.77 1.75
C LEU A 130 3.64 3.32 0.93
N VAL A 131 3.87 2.01 0.87
CA VAL A 131 4.97 1.37 0.14
C VAL A 131 4.43 0.42 -0.92
N ASN A 132 5.22 0.18 -1.96
CA ASN A 132 4.97 -0.90 -2.89
C ASN A 132 5.37 -2.23 -2.21
N TRP A 133 4.37 -2.97 -1.72
CA TRP A 133 4.62 -4.21 -1.00
C TRP A 133 5.11 -5.30 -1.96
N PRO A 134 6.33 -5.81 -1.79
CA PRO A 134 6.84 -6.86 -2.66
C PRO A 134 5.93 -8.09 -2.62
N GLY A 135 5.60 -8.65 -3.78
CA GLY A 135 4.61 -9.72 -3.87
C GLY A 135 5.00 -10.97 -3.05
N ASN A 136 6.30 -11.22 -2.84
CA ASN A 136 6.79 -12.27 -1.95
C ASN A 136 6.47 -12.03 -0.47
N VAL A 137 6.47 -10.76 -0.02
CA VAL A 137 6.07 -10.40 1.35
C VAL A 137 4.58 -10.57 1.53
N VAL A 138 3.78 -10.11 0.54
CA VAL A 138 2.32 -10.32 0.56
C VAL A 138 2.00 -11.81 0.51
N GLY A 139 2.70 -12.58 -0.33
CA GLY A 139 2.50 -14.02 -0.42
C GLY A 139 2.85 -14.74 0.90
N TRP A 140 3.89 -14.28 1.61
CA TRP A 140 4.24 -14.78 2.94
C TRP A 140 3.15 -14.53 3.98
N PHE A 141 2.48 -13.37 3.95
CA PHE A 141 1.33 -13.09 4.84
C PHE A 141 0.12 -14.00 4.59
N GLU A 142 -0.01 -14.56 3.39
CA GLU A 142 -1.12 -15.45 3.02
C GLU A 142 -0.71 -16.93 3.00
N GLU A 143 0.47 -17.26 3.54
CA GLU A 143 1.06 -18.62 3.52
C GLU A 143 1.14 -19.24 2.10
N THR A 144 1.17 -18.38 1.08
CA THR A 144 1.25 -18.78 -0.33
C THR A 144 2.70 -18.96 -0.73
N SER A 145 3.05 -20.17 -1.15
CA SER A 145 4.43 -20.49 -1.53
C SER A 145 4.86 -19.79 -2.82
N SER A 146 6.16 -19.53 -2.96
CA SER A 146 6.81 -18.78 -4.07
C SER A 146 6.61 -19.35 -5.48
N GLY A 147 5.81 -20.42 -5.65
CA GLY A 147 5.48 -21.04 -6.93
C GLY A 147 4.13 -20.65 -7.51
N ASP A 148 3.34 -19.82 -6.81
CA ASP A 148 2.03 -19.40 -7.30
C ASP A 148 2.12 -18.45 -8.50
N SER A 149 1.16 -18.56 -9.42
CA SER A 149 1.10 -17.88 -10.74
C SER A 149 0.83 -16.37 -10.67
N ARG A 150 1.47 -15.68 -9.72
CA ARG A 150 1.33 -14.24 -9.49
C ARG A 150 1.81 -13.47 -10.70
N SER A 151 1.00 -12.51 -11.12
CA SER A 151 1.25 -11.71 -12.34
C SER A 151 1.81 -10.33 -12.05
N PHE A 152 1.89 -9.93 -10.79
CA PHE A 152 2.45 -8.65 -10.32
C PHE A 152 3.71 -8.89 -9.48
N GLU A 153 4.62 -7.91 -9.50
CA GLU A 153 5.84 -7.96 -8.69
C GLU A 153 5.64 -7.37 -7.28
N GLY A 154 4.62 -6.53 -7.11
CA GLY A 154 4.28 -5.90 -5.84
C GLY A 154 2.85 -5.34 -5.83
N ILE A 155 2.47 -4.71 -4.72
CA ILE A 155 1.17 -4.06 -4.53
C ILE A 155 1.42 -2.67 -3.94
N LYS A 156 1.30 -1.65 -4.79
CA LYS A 156 1.29 -0.24 -4.39
C LYS A 156 -0.13 0.27 -4.17
N SER A 157 -1.05 -0.14 -5.04
CA SER A 157 -2.47 0.22 -4.93
C SER A 157 -3.37 -0.89 -5.48
N ILE A 158 -4.60 -0.95 -4.97
CA ILE A 158 -5.66 -1.86 -5.43
C ILE A 158 -6.89 -1.02 -5.79
N VAL A 159 -7.52 -1.27 -6.93
CA VAL A 159 -8.78 -0.63 -7.31
C VAL A 159 -9.85 -1.69 -7.57
N ILE A 160 -11.02 -1.55 -6.96
CA ILE A 160 -12.21 -2.34 -7.28
C ILE A 160 -13.16 -1.46 -8.09
N VAL A 161 -13.50 -1.93 -9.29
CA VAL A 161 -14.43 -1.25 -10.21
C VAL A 161 -15.65 -2.16 -10.43
N PRO A 162 -16.72 -1.99 -9.64
CA PRO A 162 -17.91 -2.83 -9.75
C PRO A 162 -18.56 -2.72 -11.14
N GLU A 163 -18.55 -1.54 -11.75
CA GLU A 163 -19.28 -1.26 -12.99
C GLU A 163 -18.64 -1.90 -14.24
N ASP A 164 -17.36 -2.29 -14.17
CA ASP A 164 -16.64 -2.91 -15.29
C ASP A 164 -17.17 -4.30 -15.66
N ASN A 165 -17.93 -4.94 -14.78
CA ASN A 165 -18.57 -6.22 -15.05
C ASN A 165 -20.06 -6.11 -14.77
N VAL A 166 -20.92 -6.50 -15.72
CA VAL A 166 -22.38 -6.46 -15.53
C VAL A 166 -22.89 -7.58 -14.62
N ASN A 167 -22.09 -8.63 -14.41
CA ASN A 167 -22.46 -9.73 -13.53
C ASN A 167 -22.40 -9.29 -12.07
N GLN A 168 -23.50 -9.49 -11.34
CA GLN A 168 -23.61 -9.12 -9.93
C GLN A 168 -22.72 -9.97 -9.01
N THR A 169 -22.28 -11.15 -9.46
CA THR A 169 -21.46 -12.08 -8.69
C THR A 169 -19.97 -11.96 -9.00
N ILE A 170 -19.55 -11.02 -9.87
CA ILE A 170 -18.15 -10.86 -10.27
C ILE A 170 -17.73 -9.40 -10.10
N ASN A 171 -16.65 -9.16 -9.37
CA ASN A 171 -16.01 -7.86 -9.29
C ASN A 171 -14.72 -7.82 -10.12
N THR A 172 -14.49 -6.70 -10.79
CA THR A 172 -13.24 -6.41 -11.47
C THR A 172 -12.31 -5.70 -10.49
N VAL A 173 -11.11 -6.24 -10.32
CA VAL A 173 -10.08 -5.71 -9.42
C VAL A 173 -8.81 -5.47 -10.21
N TYR A 174 -8.18 -4.34 -9.97
CA TYR A 174 -6.90 -3.96 -10.57
C TYR A 174 -5.85 -3.83 -9.48
N ILE A 175 -4.69 -4.43 -9.69
CA ILE A 175 -3.51 -4.26 -8.84
C ILE A 175 -2.47 -3.46 -9.61
N TYR A 176 -1.96 -2.41 -8.98
CA TYR A 176 -0.87 -1.60 -9.51
C TYR A 176 0.41 -1.84 -8.70
N ASP A 177 1.50 -2.15 -9.41
CA ASP A 177 2.80 -2.51 -8.85
C ASP A 177 3.92 -1.50 -9.19
N GLU A 178 3.53 -0.29 -9.62
CA GLU A 178 4.40 0.79 -10.14
C GLU A 178 4.98 0.58 -11.55
N LYS A 179 4.93 -0.65 -12.09
CA LYS A 179 5.41 -1.00 -13.43
C LYS A 179 4.28 -1.30 -14.40
N GLN A 180 3.23 -1.96 -13.93
CA GLN A 180 2.10 -2.44 -14.71
C GLN A 180 0.82 -2.48 -13.87
N VAL A 181 -0.31 -2.70 -14.55
CA VAL A 181 -1.61 -2.89 -13.91
C VAL A 181 -2.11 -4.29 -14.24
N CYS A 182 -2.36 -5.11 -13.22
CA CYS A 182 -2.87 -6.46 -13.37
C CYS A 182 -4.38 -6.49 -13.09
N GLN A 183 -5.16 -6.92 -14.06
CA GLN A 183 -6.62 -7.04 -13.95
C GLN A 183 -7.02 -8.45 -13.52
N TYR A 184 -7.98 -8.53 -12.60
CA TYR A 184 -8.54 -9.75 -12.04
C TYR A 184 -10.06 -9.68 -12.02
N GLN A 185 -10.72 -10.76 -12.40
CA GLN A 185 -12.12 -11.02 -12.17
C GLN A 185 -12.25 -11.97 -10.98
N VAL A 186 -12.85 -11.48 -9.90
CA VAL A 186 -13.04 -12.20 -8.64
C VAL A 186 -14.51 -12.53 -8.46
N ASN A 187 -14.82 -13.80 -8.23
CA ASN A 187 -16.17 -14.24 -7.91
C ASN A 187 -16.49 -13.90 -6.46
N ILE A 188 -17.64 -13.29 -6.23
CA ILE A 188 -18.11 -12.87 -4.90
C ILE A 188 -18.82 -14.06 -4.26
N GLU A 189 -18.24 -14.60 -3.19
CA GLU A 189 -18.83 -15.67 -2.39
C GLU A 189 -19.62 -15.13 -1.20
N LYS A 190 -20.12 -16.00 -0.32
CA LYS A 190 -21.01 -15.61 0.78
C LYS A 190 -20.37 -14.70 1.83
N ASP A 191 -19.07 -14.84 2.04
CA ASP A 191 -18.32 -14.11 3.07
C ASP A 191 -17.82 -12.75 2.58
N TYR A 192 -18.01 -12.45 1.29
CA TYR A 192 -17.59 -11.21 0.66
C TYR A 192 -18.61 -10.09 0.92
N LEU A 193 -18.15 -8.84 0.91
CA LEU A 193 -19.09 -7.73 0.77
C LEU A 193 -19.78 -7.80 -0.59
N PRO A 194 -21.10 -7.59 -0.64
CA PRO A 194 -21.83 -7.68 -1.88
C PRO A 194 -21.36 -6.59 -2.84
N LYS A 195 -21.30 -6.89 -4.13
CA LYS A 195 -20.93 -5.93 -5.18
C LYS A 195 -21.61 -4.57 -5.06
N ASN A 196 -22.89 -4.59 -4.71
CA ASN A 196 -23.72 -3.40 -4.55
C ASN A 196 -23.23 -2.47 -3.43
N TYR A 197 -22.57 -3.01 -2.39
CA TYR A 197 -21.95 -2.20 -1.34
C TYR A 197 -20.92 -1.26 -1.95
N TYR A 198 -19.98 -1.78 -2.74
CA TYR A 198 -18.97 -0.98 -3.42
C TYR A 198 -19.57 -0.01 -4.44
N ALA A 199 -20.57 -0.46 -5.19
CA ALA A 199 -21.21 0.37 -6.23
C ALA A 199 -21.97 1.57 -5.65
N ARG A 200 -22.54 1.44 -4.44
CA ARG A 200 -23.35 2.49 -3.79
C ARG A 200 -22.60 3.31 -2.76
N LEU A 201 -21.42 2.86 -2.33
CA LEU A 201 -20.64 3.50 -1.27
C LEU A 201 -20.48 5.01 -1.49
N ALA A 202 -20.22 5.41 -2.73
CA ALA A 202 -20.00 6.80 -3.08
C ALA A 202 -21.29 7.66 -3.06
N ASP A 203 -22.44 7.04 -3.36
CA ASP A 203 -23.74 7.69 -3.24
C ASP A 203 -24.13 7.81 -1.76
N GLU A 204 -23.86 6.79 -0.94
CA GLU A 204 -24.07 6.83 0.50
C GLU A 204 -23.20 7.91 1.19
N LEU A 205 -21.96 8.06 0.76
CA LEU A 205 -21.07 9.13 1.25
C LEU A 205 -21.61 10.53 0.87
N THR A 206 -22.21 10.65 -0.30
CA THR A 206 -22.90 11.88 -0.73
C THR A 206 -24.15 12.15 0.11
N GLU A 207 -25.00 11.14 0.34
CA GLU A 207 -26.24 11.28 1.10
C GLU A 207 -25.99 11.64 2.57
N ASN A 208 -24.88 11.16 3.15
CA ASN A 208 -24.47 11.48 4.52
C ASN A 208 -23.69 12.81 4.64
N ASP A 209 -23.68 13.63 3.59
CA ASP A 209 -23.04 14.95 3.56
C ASP A 209 -21.54 14.92 3.94
N ILE A 210 -20.85 13.83 3.57
CA ILE A 210 -19.42 13.71 3.85
C ILE A 210 -18.65 14.57 2.84
N PRO A 211 -17.74 15.46 3.31
CA PRO A 211 -17.07 16.41 2.45
C PRO A 211 -16.35 15.76 1.29
N ARG A 212 -16.71 16.20 0.09
CA ARG A 212 -16.05 15.77 -1.16
C ARG A 212 -14.70 16.44 -1.29
N GLN A 213 -13.78 15.72 -1.90
CA GLN A 213 -12.44 16.20 -2.22
C GLN A 213 -12.24 16.15 -3.74
N SER A 214 -11.44 17.09 -4.23
CA SER A 214 -10.95 17.14 -5.60
C SER A 214 -9.47 16.80 -5.62
N LEU A 215 -8.98 16.21 -6.70
CA LEU A 215 -7.54 16.05 -6.91
C LEU A 215 -6.94 17.38 -7.37
N LEU A 216 -5.83 17.80 -6.76
CA LEU A 216 -5.15 19.03 -7.14
C LEU A 216 -4.59 18.96 -8.57
N SER A 217 -4.22 17.76 -9.03
CA SER A 217 -3.82 17.50 -10.42
C SER A 217 -4.96 17.70 -11.45
N SER A 218 -6.21 17.81 -11.00
CA SER A 218 -7.33 18.17 -11.88
C SER A 218 -7.34 19.67 -12.23
N TYR A 219 -6.57 20.50 -11.53
CA TYR A 219 -6.44 21.93 -11.82
C TYR A 219 -5.39 22.19 -12.90
N PRO A 220 -5.70 23.01 -13.92
CA PRO A 220 -4.76 23.32 -15.00
C PRO A 220 -3.44 23.93 -14.48
N GLY A 221 -2.31 23.38 -14.91
CA GLY A 221 -0.97 23.87 -14.55
C GLY A 221 -0.35 23.23 -13.30
N PHE A 222 -1.07 22.32 -12.63
CA PHE A 222 -0.52 21.57 -11.50
C PHE A 222 -0.17 20.14 -11.91
N VAL A 223 1.13 19.82 -11.92
CA VAL A 223 1.66 18.49 -12.22
C VAL A 223 2.35 17.95 -10.97
N THR A 224 1.89 16.81 -10.49
CA THR A 224 2.45 16.13 -9.32
C THR A 224 2.39 14.63 -9.54
N ASP A 225 3.38 13.92 -8.99
CA ASP A 225 3.44 12.45 -9.02
C ASP A 225 2.66 11.81 -7.86
N ILE A 226 2.13 12.63 -6.94
CA ILE A 226 1.35 12.21 -5.77
C ILE A 226 -0.07 12.76 -5.81
N ASP A 227 -1.03 11.94 -5.40
CA ASP A 227 -2.43 12.35 -5.29
C ASP A 227 -2.61 13.28 -4.08
N ILE A 228 -2.76 14.58 -4.37
CA ILE A 228 -3.05 15.60 -3.37
C ILE A 228 -4.55 15.90 -3.42
N PHE A 229 -5.25 15.53 -2.36
CA PHE A 229 -6.68 15.81 -2.21
C PHE A 229 -6.88 17.17 -1.55
N VAL A 230 -7.71 17.99 -2.18
CA VAL A 230 -8.12 19.30 -1.65
C VAL A 230 -9.63 19.30 -1.41
N PRO A 231 -10.13 20.04 -0.40
CA PRO A 231 -11.56 20.23 -0.22
C PRO A 231 -12.22 20.72 -1.52
N GLY A 232 -13.33 20.09 -1.92
CA GLY A 232 -14.10 20.52 -3.09
C GLY A 232 -14.71 21.91 -2.90
N GLU A 233 -14.91 22.64 -3.99
CA GLU A 233 -15.41 24.03 -3.99
C GLU A 233 -16.86 24.16 -3.46
N GLU A 234 -17.65 23.08 -3.48
CA GLU A 234 -19.02 23.07 -2.99
C GLU A 234 -19.10 22.40 -1.61
N GLY A 235 -18.98 23.19 -0.54
CA GLY A 235 -19.24 22.70 0.82
C GLY A 235 -18.68 23.53 1.97
N TYR A 236 -17.79 24.49 1.70
CA TYR A 236 -17.22 25.32 2.76
C TYR A 236 -17.68 26.78 2.62
N ASN A 237 -18.47 27.24 3.60
CA ASN A 237 -18.61 28.66 3.88
C ASN A 237 -17.23 29.18 4.30
N TYR A 238 -16.47 29.75 3.37
CA TYR A 238 -15.22 30.43 3.70
C TYR A 238 -15.52 31.56 4.68
N SER A 239 -15.05 31.40 5.92
CA SER A 239 -14.85 32.54 6.82
C SER A 239 -13.52 33.17 6.41
N SER A 240 -13.55 34.18 5.54
CA SER A 240 -12.35 34.94 5.20
C SER A 240 -11.82 35.62 6.46
N ILE A 241 -10.64 35.20 6.93
CA ILE A 241 -9.88 35.98 7.92
C ILE A 241 -9.06 36.99 7.12
N GLU A 242 -9.52 38.25 7.08
CA GLU A 242 -8.68 39.36 6.64
C GLU A 242 -7.57 39.56 7.66
N VAL A 243 -6.36 39.14 7.30
CA VAL A 243 -5.15 39.49 8.04
C VAL A 243 -4.59 40.77 7.41
N SER A 244 -4.85 41.91 8.04
CA SER A 244 -4.09 43.13 7.78
C SER A 244 -2.72 43.00 8.44
N ILE A 245 -1.67 42.90 7.62
CA ILE A 245 -0.29 42.97 8.09
C ILE A 245 0.02 44.46 8.34
N PRO A 246 0.43 44.86 9.57
CA PRO A 246 0.77 46.24 9.92
C PRO A 246 2.08 46.72 9.28
#